data_AF-A0A7X9APZ6-F1
#
_entry.id   AF-A0A7X9APZ6-F1
#
_cell.length_a   1.000
_cell.length_b   1.000
_cell.length_c   1.000
_cell.angle_alpha   90.00
_cell.angle_beta   90.00
_cell.angle_gamma   90.00
#
_symmetry.space_group_name_H-M   'P 1'
#
loop_
_entity.id
_entity.type
_entity.pdbx_description
1 polymer ?
#
loop_
_entity_poly.entity_id
_entity_poly.type
_entity_poly.pdbx_seq_one_letter_code
_entity_poly.pdbx_strand_id
1 'polypeptide(L)'
;MVGVVMRCGSGDSYIDNHSAGGDTSIVDVETGRVISCTSSKWELIVVRHPDTGVIFPDIQISNWDKTITMVKEAAASLEGIRYTNWDVAFIHVDVCLLEANPSRDPVVLQEPTQRGVKELYDWMLSELKK
;
A
#
# COMPACT_ATOMS: atom_id res chain seq x y z
N MET A 1 -0.45 10.69 6.24
CA MET A 1 -0.28 9.57 5.29
C MET A 1 -1.36 9.72 4.24
N VAL A 2 -1.07 9.46 2.96
CA VAL A 2 -1.96 9.85 1.84
C VAL A 2 -2.75 8.66 1.29
N GLY A 3 -2.17 7.48 1.34
CA GLY A 3 -2.80 6.24 0.91
C GLY A 3 -1.92 5.07 1.32
N VAL A 4 -2.54 3.90 1.41
CA VAL A 4 -1.87 2.64 1.74
C VAL A 4 -2.39 1.59 0.77
N VAL A 5 -1.46 0.81 0.24
CA VAL A 5 -1.74 -0.30 -0.66
C VAL A 5 -1.13 -1.55 -0.05
N MET A 6 -1.96 -2.56 0.21
CA MET A 6 -1.48 -3.89 0.50
C MET A 6 -1.04 -4.53 -0.81
N ARG A 7 0.14 -5.15 -0.81
CA ARG A 7 0.64 -5.95 -1.92
C ARG A 7 0.83 -7.40 -1.50
N CYS A 8 0.57 -8.34 -2.41
CA CYS A 8 0.90 -9.75 -2.19
C CYS A 8 1.20 -10.48 -3.51
N GLY A 9 1.83 -11.64 -3.40
CA GLY A 9 1.83 -12.63 -4.48
C GLY A 9 0.45 -13.27 -4.65
N SER A 10 0.29 -14.07 -5.68
CA SER A 10 -0.98 -14.71 -6.05
C SER A 10 -0.73 -15.90 -6.98
N GLY A 11 -1.35 -17.04 -6.69
CA GLY A 11 -1.26 -18.26 -7.47
C GLY A 11 0.17 -18.81 -7.50
N ASP A 12 0.66 -19.12 -8.71
CA ASP A 12 2.01 -19.61 -8.94
C ASP A 12 3.10 -18.51 -8.79
N SER A 13 2.72 -17.25 -8.51
CA SER A 13 3.64 -16.13 -8.36
C SER A 13 3.78 -15.70 -6.90
N TYR A 14 5.01 -15.72 -6.38
CA TYR A 14 5.35 -15.21 -5.05
C TYR A 14 5.76 -13.72 -5.06
N ILE A 15 5.58 -13.03 -6.19
CA ILE A 15 6.04 -11.66 -6.39
C ILE A 15 4.97 -10.68 -5.90
N ASP A 16 5.32 -9.82 -4.94
CA ASP A 16 4.44 -8.74 -4.45
C ASP A 16 4.65 -7.43 -5.22
N ASN A 17 5.80 -7.25 -5.87
CA ASN A 17 6.11 -6.05 -6.63
C ASN A 17 5.09 -5.88 -7.77
N HIS A 18 4.31 -4.81 -7.68
CA HIS A 18 3.26 -4.51 -8.62
C HIS A 18 3.73 -4.43 -10.07
N SER A 19 4.90 -3.81 -10.31
CA SER A 19 5.48 -3.70 -11.66
C SER A 19 5.81 -5.06 -12.28
N ALA A 20 6.04 -6.07 -11.44
CA ALA A 20 6.33 -7.44 -11.84
C ALA A 20 5.09 -8.38 -11.76
N GLY A 21 3.89 -7.82 -11.55
CA GLY A 21 2.63 -8.55 -11.57
C GLY A 21 2.02 -8.84 -10.20
N GLY A 22 2.53 -8.24 -9.12
CA GLY A 22 1.95 -8.38 -7.79
C GLY A 22 0.55 -7.78 -7.67
N ASP A 23 -0.26 -8.42 -6.83
CA ASP A 23 -1.63 -8.07 -6.52
C ASP A 23 -1.67 -6.85 -5.58
N THR A 24 -2.61 -5.93 -5.81
CA THR A 24 -2.74 -4.69 -5.03
C THR A 24 -4.15 -4.48 -4.50
N SER A 25 -4.28 -4.08 -3.24
CA SER A 25 -5.57 -3.73 -2.60
C SER A 25 -5.45 -2.48 -1.75
N ILE A 26 -6.50 -1.66 -1.71
CA ILE A 26 -6.56 -0.45 -0.90
C ILE A 26 -6.78 -0.80 0.57
N VAL A 27 -6.01 -0.15 1.43
CA VAL A 27 -6.15 -0.21 2.89
C VAL A 27 -6.67 1.13 3.39
N ASP A 28 -7.67 1.07 4.26
CA ASP A 28 -8.13 2.22 5.02
C ASP A 28 -7.04 2.65 6.00
N VAL A 29 -6.54 3.88 5.85
CA VAL A 29 -5.38 4.38 6.59
C VAL A 29 -5.65 4.49 8.09
N GLU A 30 -6.90 4.78 8.48
CA GLU A 30 -7.27 5.00 9.87
C GLU A 30 -7.39 3.68 10.64
N THR A 31 -7.86 2.63 9.97
CA THR A 31 -8.21 1.35 10.61
C THR A 31 -7.26 0.21 10.27
N GLY A 32 -6.50 0.31 9.18
CA GLY A 32 -5.66 -0.78 8.69
C GLY A 32 -6.45 -1.93 8.06
N ARG A 33 -7.74 -1.72 7.78
CA ARG A 33 -8.60 -2.70 7.12
C ARG A 33 -8.41 -2.62 5.61
N VAL A 34 -8.29 -3.76 4.95
CA VAL A 34 -8.36 -3.82 3.49
C VAL A 34 -9.80 -3.55 3.05
N ILE A 35 -10.02 -2.58 2.17
CA ILE A 35 -11.35 -2.08 1.78
C ILE A 35 -11.67 -2.25 0.30
N SER A 36 -10.74 -2.77 -0.49
CA SER A 36 -10.99 -3.14 -1.89
C SER A 36 -10.77 -4.63 -2.11
N CYS A 37 -11.29 -5.11 -3.23
CA CYS A 37 -10.80 -6.34 -3.84
C CYS A 37 -9.37 -6.10 -4.35
N THR A 38 -8.70 -7.18 -4.74
CA THR A 38 -7.37 -7.07 -5.34
C THR A 38 -7.44 -6.90 -6.85
N SER A 39 -6.46 -6.19 -7.41
CA SER A 39 -6.18 -6.11 -8.84
C SER A 39 -4.74 -6.49 -9.12
N SER A 40 -4.54 -7.44 -10.05
CA SER A 40 -3.24 -7.70 -10.65
C SER A 40 -3.02 -6.74 -11.83
N LYS A 41 -1.75 -6.49 -12.17
CA LYS A 41 -1.34 -5.69 -13.34
C LYS A 41 -1.92 -6.21 -14.67
N TRP A 42 -2.34 -7.47 -14.72
CA TRP A 42 -2.71 -8.19 -15.95
C TRP A 42 -4.21 -8.50 -16.07
N GLU A 43 -5.04 -7.84 -15.27
CA GLU A 43 -6.52 -7.92 -15.22
C GLU A 43 -7.13 -9.15 -14.51
N LEU A 44 -7.70 -8.91 -13.34
CA LEU A 44 -8.99 -9.38 -12.83
C LEU A 44 -9.25 -8.69 -11.48
N ILE A 45 -10.49 -8.28 -11.19
CA ILE A 45 -10.86 -7.91 -9.81
C ILE A 45 -11.14 -9.21 -9.06
N VAL A 46 -10.28 -9.55 -8.10
CA VAL A 46 -10.38 -10.79 -7.34
C VAL A 46 -10.80 -10.48 -5.91
N VAL A 47 -11.93 -11.06 -5.49
CA VAL A 47 -12.44 -10.91 -4.12
C VAL A 47 -11.67 -11.80 -3.14
N ARG A 48 -11.19 -12.96 -3.62
CA ARG A 48 -10.63 -14.03 -2.79
C ARG A 48 -9.26 -14.46 -3.32
N HIS A 49 -8.25 -14.44 -2.46
CA HIS A 49 -6.90 -14.88 -2.81
C HIS A 49 -6.91 -16.35 -3.28
N PRO A 50 -6.29 -16.69 -4.43
CA PRO A 50 -6.39 -18.01 -5.04
C PRO A 50 -5.80 -19.12 -4.15
N ASP A 51 -4.67 -18.86 -3.48
CA ASP A 51 -4.00 -19.90 -2.69
C ASP A 51 -4.56 -20.08 -1.27
N THR A 52 -4.83 -18.98 -0.57
CA THR A 52 -5.26 -19.01 0.83
C THR A 52 -6.78 -19.06 0.99
N GLY A 53 -7.52 -18.70 -0.07
CA GLY A 53 -8.95 -18.54 0.01
C GLY A 53 -9.40 -17.36 0.87
N VAL A 54 -8.52 -16.48 1.32
CA VAL A 54 -8.89 -15.30 2.14
C VAL A 54 -9.62 -14.27 1.28
N ILE A 55 -10.71 -13.69 1.81
CA ILE A 55 -11.42 -12.58 1.16
C ILE A 55 -10.69 -11.28 1.51
N PHE A 56 -10.33 -10.47 0.52
CA PHE A 56 -9.54 -9.25 0.75
C PHE A 56 -10.23 -8.27 1.70
N PRO A 57 -11.51 -7.88 1.51
CA PRO A 57 -12.23 -7.03 2.47
C PRO A 57 -12.43 -7.58 3.91
N ASP A 58 -12.06 -8.84 4.17
CA ASP A 58 -12.07 -9.43 5.52
C ASP A 58 -10.69 -9.34 6.21
N ILE A 59 -9.67 -8.82 5.52
CA ILE A 59 -8.32 -8.67 6.06
C ILE A 59 -8.26 -7.44 6.97
N GLN A 60 -7.97 -7.70 8.24
CA GLN A 60 -7.48 -6.70 9.18
C GLN A 60 -5.96 -6.85 9.29
N ILE A 61 -5.21 -5.81 8.95
CA ILE A 61 -3.76 -5.83 9.12
C ILE A 61 -3.44 -5.76 10.62
N SER A 62 -2.69 -6.76 11.10
CA SER A 62 -2.23 -6.82 12.49
C SER A 62 -1.19 -5.74 12.78
N ASN A 63 -1.13 -5.25 14.02
CA ASN A 63 -0.16 -4.24 14.48
C ASN A 63 -0.20 -2.91 13.68
N TRP A 64 -1.37 -2.53 13.18
CA TRP A 64 -1.51 -1.32 12.37
C TRP A 64 -0.98 -0.05 13.06
N ASP A 65 -1.32 0.15 14.33
CA ASP A 65 -0.84 1.29 15.12
C ASP A 65 0.69 1.33 15.23
N LYS A 66 1.31 0.16 15.39
CA LYS A 66 2.77 0.01 15.43
C LYS A 66 3.37 0.36 14.06
N THR A 67 2.77 -0.11 12.97
CA THR A 67 3.17 0.24 11.60
C THR A 67 3.13 1.74 11.36
N ILE A 68 2.01 2.39 11.70
CA ILE A 68 1.85 3.83 11.52
C ILE A 68 2.89 4.61 12.33
N THR A 69 3.15 4.19 13.58
CA THR A 69 4.15 4.82 14.43
C THR A 69 5.55 4.69 13.84
N MET A 70 5.95 3.47 13.47
CA MET A 70 7.25 3.18 12.87
C MET A 70 7.48 3.99 11.58
N VAL A 71 6.50 4.05 10.67
CA VAL A 71 6.62 4.81 9.42
C VAL A 71 6.70 6.31 9.68
N LYS A 72 5.95 6.84 10.65
CA LYS A 72 6.02 8.26 11.02
C LYS A 72 7.37 8.64 11.61
N GLU A 73 7.91 7.80 12.50
CA GLU A 73 9.24 8.01 13.09
C GLU A 73 10.34 7.95 12.03
N ALA A 74 10.29 6.96 11.13
CA ALA A 74 11.23 6.85 10.01
C ALA A 74 11.14 8.07 9.08
N ALA A 75 9.94 8.52 8.73
CA ALA A 75 9.74 9.72 7.92
C ALA A 75 10.27 10.99 8.59
N ALA A 76 10.09 11.13 9.91
CA ALA A 76 10.61 12.28 10.66
C ALA A 76 12.14 12.30 10.75
N SER A 77 12.81 11.15 10.60
CA SER A 77 14.28 11.05 10.63
C SER A 77 14.96 11.51 9.33
N LEU A 78 14.21 11.66 8.23
CA LEU A 78 14.75 12.03 6.92
C LEU A 78 14.58 13.53 6.67
N GLU A 79 15.67 14.28 6.84
CA GLU A 79 15.69 15.71 6.53
C GLU A 79 15.56 15.98 5.02
N GLY A 80 14.81 17.02 4.66
CA GLY A 80 14.65 17.47 3.28
C GLY A 80 13.72 16.62 2.40
N ILE A 81 13.25 15.47 2.89
CA ILE A 81 12.33 14.59 2.15
C ILE A 81 10.89 14.83 2.62
N ARG A 82 10.06 15.40 1.75
CA ARG A 82 8.68 15.80 2.09
C ARG A 82 7.61 14.77 1.76
N TYR A 83 7.96 13.78 0.95
CA TYR A 83 7.07 12.71 0.54
C TYR A 83 7.87 11.49 0.10
N THR A 84 7.48 10.32 0.59
CA THR A 84 8.13 9.04 0.33
C THR A 84 7.08 7.95 0.41
N ASN A 85 7.22 6.94 -0.43
CA ASN A 85 6.52 5.67 -0.27
C ASN A 85 7.37 4.77 0.64
N TRP A 86 6.74 4.13 1.60
CA TRP A 86 7.41 3.24 2.55
C TRP A 86 6.92 1.82 2.35
N ASP A 87 7.84 0.93 2.03
CA ASP A 87 7.53 -0.49 1.93
C ASP A 87 7.71 -1.13 3.31
N VAL A 88 6.64 -1.78 3.77
CA VAL A 88 6.59 -2.41 5.09
C VAL A 88 6.20 -3.88 4.91
N ALA A 89 7.01 -4.78 5.47
CA ALA A 89 6.68 -6.19 5.57
C ALA A 89 5.99 -6.51 6.89
N PHE A 90 5.00 -7.40 6.84
CA PHE A 90 4.38 -7.99 8.01
C PHE A 90 4.94 -9.41 8.19
N ILE A 91 5.60 -9.65 9.31
CA ILE A 91 6.30 -10.90 9.61
C ILE A 91 5.69 -11.48 10.88
N HIS A 92 4.89 -12.54 10.73
CA HIS A 92 4.11 -13.13 11.85
C HIS A 92 3.29 -12.07 12.62
N VAL A 93 3.68 -11.79 13.86
CA VAL A 93 3.05 -10.82 14.76
C VAL A 93 3.90 -9.55 14.89
N ASP A 94 4.77 -9.26 13.93
CA ASP A 94 5.60 -8.05 13.91
C ASP A 94 5.67 -7.40 12.53
N VAL A 95 6.27 -6.21 12.47
CA VAL A 95 6.35 -5.32 11.31
C VAL A 95 7.80 -4.92 11.08
N CYS A 96 8.21 -4.86 9.82
CA CYS A 96 9.56 -4.52 9.43
C CYS A 96 9.53 -3.48 8.31
N LEU A 97 10.26 -2.38 8.51
CA LEU A 97 10.46 -1.37 7.48
C LEU A 97 11.51 -1.86 6.49
N LEU A 98 11.15 -2.01 5.22
CA LEU A 98 12.04 -2.57 4.19
C LEU A 98 12.83 -1.47 3.48
N GLU A 99 12.11 -0.51 2.89
CA GLU A 99 12.73 0.55 2.11
C GLU A 99 11.91 1.84 2.10
N ALA A 100 12.62 2.95 1.93
CA ALA A 100 12.07 4.23 1.53
C ALA A 100 12.19 4.34 0.00
N ASN A 101 11.07 4.41 -0.71
CA ASN A 101 11.05 4.62 -2.14
C ASN A 101 10.65 6.07 -2.45
N PRO A 102 11.62 6.97 -2.71
CA PRO A 102 11.34 8.37 -3.02
C PRO A 102 10.78 8.54 -4.43
N SER A 103 10.94 7.54 -5.30
CA SER A 103 10.37 7.54 -6.66
C SER A 103 8.94 7.04 -6.61
N ARG A 104 8.05 7.79 -7.26
CA ARG A 104 6.61 7.56 -7.15
C ARG A 104 6.18 6.54 -8.18
N ASP A 105 5.40 5.56 -7.74
CA ASP A 105 4.52 4.82 -8.63
C ASP A 105 3.05 5.14 -8.26
N PRO A 106 2.44 6.20 -8.84
CA PRO A 106 1.03 6.50 -8.58
C PRO A 106 0.09 5.41 -9.11
N VAL A 107 0.57 4.51 -9.99
CA VAL A 107 -0.22 3.42 -10.57
C VAL A 107 -0.74 2.49 -9.49
N VAL A 108 0.04 2.24 -8.43
CA VAL A 108 -0.36 1.34 -7.32
C VAL A 108 -1.62 1.80 -6.58
N LEU A 109 -1.94 3.09 -6.60
CA LEU A 109 -3.20 3.63 -6.05
C LEU A 109 -4.30 3.71 -7.11
N GLN A 110 -3.95 3.98 -8.37
CA GLN A 110 -4.91 4.19 -9.45
C GLN A 110 -5.56 2.89 -9.91
N GLU A 111 -4.79 1.81 -10.05
CA GLU A 111 -5.32 0.53 -10.54
C GLU A 111 -6.40 -0.05 -9.63
N PRO A 112 -6.18 -0.24 -8.31
CA PRO A 112 -7.21 -0.82 -7.46
C PRO A 112 -8.41 0.13 -7.24
N THR A 113 -8.22 1.45 -7.41
CA THR A 113 -9.34 2.41 -7.32
C THR A 113 -10.06 2.65 -8.64
N GLN A 114 -9.46 2.26 -9.78
CA GLN A 114 -9.89 2.61 -11.13
C GLN A 114 -10.16 4.12 -11.29
N ARG A 115 -9.40 4.96 -10.58
CA ARG A 115 -9.55 6.41 -10.56
C ARG A 115 -8.19 7.08 -10.70
N GLY A 116 -8.14 8.13 -11.51
CA GLY A 116 -6.96 8.99 -11.57
C GLY A 116 -6.76 9.69 -10.22
N VAL A 117 -5.52 9.76 -9.76
CA VAL A 117 -5.17 10.38 -8.45
C VAL A 117 -4.54 11.76 -8.59
N LYS A 118 -4.67 12.39 -9.78
CA LYS A 118 -4.09 13.72 -10.04
C LYS A 118 -4.56 14.75 -9.00
N GLU A 119 -5.84 14.80 -8.71
CA GLU A 119 -6.43 15.76 -7.76
C GLU A 119 -5.86 15.60 -6.35
N LEU A 120 -5.62 14.36 -5.91
CA LEU A 120 -4.99 14.04 -4.64
C LEU A 120 -3.57 14.62 -4.58
N TYR A 121 -2.80 14.47 -5.66
CA TYR A 121 -1.45 15.01 -5.73
C TYR A 121 -1.42 16.53 -5.83
N ASP A 122 -2.34 17.15 -6.56
CA ASP A 122 -2.46 18.61 -6.61
C ASP A 122 -2.73 19.17 -5.21
N TRP A 123 -3.63 18.53 -4.46
CA TRP A 123 -3.89 18.88 -3.07
C TRP A 123 -2.65 18.71 -2.18
N MET A 124 -1.96 17.57 -2.24
CA MET A 124 -0.73 17.37 -1.46
C MET A 124 0.33 18.41 -1.76
N LEU A 125 0.53 18.76 -3.03
CA LEU A 125 1.50 19.78 -3.43
C LEU A 125 1.13 21.16 -2.89
N SER A 126 -0.16 21.45 -2.72
CA SER A 126 -0.63 22.69 -2.08
C SER A 126 -0.31 22.72 -0.58
N GLU A 127 -0.39 21.58 0.11
CA GLU A 127 -0.06 21.47 1.53
C GLU A 127 1.46 21.55 1.78
N LEU A 128 2.28 21.03 0.86
CA LEU A 128 3.74 21.10 0.98
C LEU A 128 4.33 22.50 0.69
N LYS A 129 3.55 23.41 0.11
CA LYS A 129 3.99 24.79 -0.20
C LYS A 129 3.74 25.77 0.95
N LYS A 130 3.01 25.35 1.98
CA LYS A 130 2.85 26.08 3.24
C LYS A 130 4.07 25.84 4.13
#